data_AF-A0A932S9D1-F1
#
_entry.id   AF-A0A932S9D1-F1
#
_cell.length_a   1.000
_cell.length_b   1.000
_cell.length_c   1.000
_cell.angle_alpha   90.00
_cell.angle_beta   90.00
_cell.angle_gamma   90.00
#
_symmetry.space_group_name_H-M   'P 1'
#
loop_
_entity.id
_entity.type
_entity.pdbx_description
1 polymer ?
#
loop_
_entity_poly.entity_id
_entity_poly.type
_entity_poly.pdbx_seq_one_letter_code
_entity_poly.pdbx_strand_id
1 'polypeptide(L)'
;MTKKRGILIAIIVFLAAAGLYLALLGNDTKAVREAADRYIKAVRDRNFAVIYEMNADSQKRKLFIERRSYDLKDSSADKNELLKQAYSEQKESFDSTQTAFDLNDIWSEKFVFIPDMNYRILNVAMEQDIENPTAFYVKRINANVEVEVEYAKKETAPVFEGRSIRKADYLIRMIHSRNIARVVKDIAVDDRWLFKGIAVKHGSAVFW
;
A
#
# COMPACT_ATOMS: atom_id res chain seq x y z
N MET A 1 -15.52 49.96 18.57
CA MET A 1 -15.87 48.54 18.86
C MET A 1 -15.78 47.60 17.65
N THR A 2 -15.90 48.08 16.41
CA THR A 2 -15.91 47.28 15.17
C THR A 2 -14.58 46.59 14.84
N LYS A 3 -13.42 47.23 15.05
CA LYS A 3 -12.09 46.63 14.79
C LYS A 3 -11.82 45.36 15.62
N LYS A 4 -12.23 45.32 16.90
CA LYS A 4 -12.04 44.15 17.78
C LYS A 4 -12.91 42.96 17.36
N ARG A 5 -14.13 43.21 16.85
CA ARG A 5 -15.01 42.17 16.29
C ARG A 5 -14.48 41.61 14.98
N GLY A 6 -13.92 42.45 14.10
CA GLY A 6 -13.29 42.01 12.86
C GLY A 6 -12.07 41.10 13.09
N ILE A 7 -11.22 41.42 14.08
CA ILE A 7 -10.08 40.59 14.47
C ILE A 7 -10.55 39.24 15.05
N LEU A 8 -11.59 39.25 15.89
CA LEU A 8 -12.13 38.01 16.47
C LEU A 8 -12.69 37.06 15.40
N ILE A 9 -13.43 37.61 14.42
CA ILE A 9 -13.98 36.83 13.31
C ILE A 9 -12.87 36.24 12.44
N ALA A 10 -11.81 37.01 12.14
CA ALA A 10 -10.68 36.53 11.36
C ALA A 10 -9.94 35.37 12.05
N ILE A 11 -9.75 35.44 13.37
CA ILE A 11 -9.13 34.36 14.16
C ILE A 11 -9.99 33.09 14.13
N ILE A 12 -11.32 33.21 14.26
CA ILE A 12 -12.23 32.06 14.21
C ILE A 12 -12.20 31.39 12.84
N VAL A 13 -12.21 32.17 11.75
CA VAL A 13 -12.11 31.63 10.38
C VAL A 13 -10.76 30.96 10.15
N PHE A 14 -9.68 31.55 10.64
CA PHE A 14 -8.34 30.96 10.54
C PHE A 14 -8.24 29.63 11.31
N LEU A 15 -8.77 29.57 12.54
CA LEU A 15 -8.81 28.35 13.33
C LEU A 15 -9.70 27.27 12.70
N ALA A 16 -10.84 27.64 12.12
CA ALA A 16 -11.69 26.71 11.39
C ALA A 16 -11.01 26.17 10.12
N ALA A 17 -10.31 27.02 9.36
CA ALA A 17 -9.54 26.61 8.20
C ALA A 17 -8.35 25.72 8.58
N ALA A 18 -7.63 26.04 9.65
CA ALA A 18 -6.54 25.21 10.18
C ALA A 18 -7.06 23.86 10.70
N GLY A 19 -8.19 23.85 11.42
CA GLY A 19 -8.83 22.62 11.90
C GLY A 19 -9.30 21.72 10.75
N LEU A 20 -9.91 22.30 9.71
CA LEU A 20 -10.31 21.58 8.50
C LEU A 20 -9.10 21.03 7.74
N TYR A 21 -8.03 21.82 7.61
CA TYR A 21 -6.79 21.40 6.96
C TYR A 21 -6.10 20.25 7.70
N LEU A 22 -6.03 20.31 9.04
CA LEU A 22 -5.50 19.23 9.87
C LEU A 22 -6.37 17.98 9.83
N ALA A 23 -7.70 18.11 9.78
CA ALA A 23 -8.61 16.98 9.64
C ALA A 23 -8.45 16.27 8.28
N LEU A 24 -8.26 17.03 7.20
CA LEU A 24 -8.01 16.47 5.87
C LEU A 24 -6.66 15.72 5.79
N LEU A 25 -5.59 16.26 6.39
CA LEU A 25 -4.28 15.59 6.45
C LEU A 25 -4.29 14.34 7.37
N GLY A 26 -5.02 14.40 8.48
CA GLY A 26 -5.13 13.29 9.43
C GLY A 26 -5.93 12.09 8.89
N ASN A 27 -6.87 12.33 7.98
CA ASN A 27 -7.70 11.28 7.42
C ASN A 27 -6.92 10.34 6.48
N ASP A 28 -6.04 10.89 5.64
CA ASP A 28 -5.23 10.11 4.72
C ASP A 28 -4.22 9.23 5.45
N THR A 29 -3.54 9.75 6.47
CA THR A 29 -2.56 8.98 7.25
C THR A 29 -3.20 7.83 8.02
N LYS A 30 -4.41 8.05 8.57
CA LYS A 30 -5.21 7.00 9.20
C LYS A 30 -5.63 5.93 8.18
N ALA A 31 -6.14 6.33 7.01
CA ALA A 31 -6.56 5.40 5.97
C ALA A 31 -5.39 4.55 5.44
N VAL A 32 -4.21 5.15 5.26
CA VAL A 32 -2.97 4.42 4.91
C VAL A 32 -2.62 3.41 5.98
N ARG A 33 -2.64 3.82 7.26
CA ARG A 33 -2.32 2.94 8.40
C ARG A 33 -3.26 1.73 8.44
N GLU A 34 -4.56 1.95 8.30
CA GLU A 34 -5.58 0.89 8.29
C GLU A 34 -5.42 -0.05 7.09
N ALA A 35 -5.09 0.48 5.92
CA ALA A 35 -4.82 -0.32 4.74
C ALA A 35 -3.56 -1.18 4.89
N ALA A 36 -2.48 -0.62 5.40
CA ALA A 36 -1.25 -1.37 5.69
C ALA A 36 -1.51 -2.48 6.72
N ASP A 37 -2.21 -2.17 7.81
CA ASP A 37 -2.59 -3.14 8.85
C ASP A 37 -3.43 -4.29 8.28
N ARG A 38 -4.44 -3.97 7.44
CA ARG A 38 -5.26 -4.97 6.77
C ARG A 38 -4.43 -5.86 5.83
N TYR A 39 -3.48 -5.28 5.10
CA TYR A 39 -2.61 -6.05 4.21
C TYR A 39 -1.70 -7.00 4.98
N ILE A 40 -1.01 -6.52 6.03
CA ILE A 40 -0.13 -7.32 6.88
C ILE A 40 -0.90 -8.52 7.45
N LYS A 41 -2.11 -8.28 7.99
CA LYS A 41 -2.99 -9.35 8.50
C LYS A 41 -3.38 -10.34 7.40
N ALA A 42 -3.75 -9.86 6.21
CA ALA A 42 -4.10 -10.73 5.10
C ALA A 42 -2.95 -11.65 4.67
N VAL A 43 -1.72 -11.13 4.59
CA VAL A 43 -0.52 -11.91 4.23
C VAL A 43 -0.19 -12.93 5.32
N ARG A 44 -0.25 -12.50 6.60
CA ARG A 44 -0.03 -13.37 7.76
C ARG A 44 -1.03 -14.53 7.80
N ASP A 45 -2.29 -14.22 7.56
CA ASP A 45 -3.40 -15.18 7.61
C ASP A 45 -3.59 -15.94 6.28
N ARG A 46 -2.69 -15.73 5.30
CA ARG A 46 -2.71 -16.33 3.96
C ARG A 46 -4.04 -16.13 3.20
N ASN A 47 -4.72 -15.01 3.44
CA ASN A 47 -5.96 -14.66 2.77
C ASN A 47 -5.69 -14.03 1.39
N PHE A 48 -5.45 -14.87 0.39
CA PHE A 48 -5.09 -14.44 -0.96
C PHE A 48 -6.12 -13.51 -1.62
N ALA A 49 -7.41 -13.68 -1.34
CA ALA A 49 -8.44 -12.81 -1.91
C ALA A 49 -8.22 -11.34 -1.51
N VAL A 50 -7.93 -11.10 -0.23
CA VAL A 50 -7.65 -9.74 0.27
C VAL A 50 -6.29 -9.24 -0.23
N ILE A 51 -5.27 -10.11 -0.27
CA ILE A 51 -3.94 -9.76 -0.82
C ILE A 51 -4.08 -9.29 -2.26
N TYR A 52 -4.78 -10.06 -3.10
CA TYR A 52 -5.04 -9.75 -4.50
C TYR A 52 -5.77 -8.42 -4.68
N GLU A 53 -6.79 -8.15 -3.87
CA GLU A 53 -7.54 -6.89 -3.92
C GLU A 53 -6.71 -5.67 -3.53
N MET A 54 -5.72 -5.86 -2.66
CA MET A 54 -4.90 -4.79 -2.09
C MET A 54 -3.52 -4.66 -2.73
N ASN A 55 -3.09 -5.61 -3.57
CA ASN A 55 -1.81 -5.55 -4.26
C ASN A 55 -1.89 -4.67 -5.52
N ALA A 56 -0.97 -3.70 -5.63
CA ALA A 56 -0.98 -2.71 -6.70
C ALA A 56 -0.77 -3.32 -8.09
N ASP A 57 0.07 -4.35 -8.23
CA ASP A 57 0.35 -5.00 -9.51
C ASP A 57 -0.83 -5.87 -9.95
N SER A 58 -1.46 -6.59 -9.02
CA SER A 58 -2.71 -7.32 -9.26
C SER A 58 -3.81 -6.37 -9.76
N GLN A 59 -3.99 -5.24 -9.09
CA GLN A 59 -5.00 -4.25 -9.48
C GLN A 59 -4.66 -3.57 -10.82
N LYS A 60 -3.39 -3.30 -11.09
CA LYS A 60 -2.95 -2.76 -12.38
C LYS A 60 -3.26 -3.74 -13.52
N ARG A 61 -2.98 -5.04 -13.34
CA ARG A 61 -3.32 -6.09 -14.32
C ARG A 61 -4.84 -6.17 -14.53
N LYS A 62 -5.63 -6.13 -13.46
CA LYS A 62 -7.10 -6.09 -13.53
C LYS A 62 -7.59 -4.92 -14.38
N LEU A 63 -7.09 -3.71 -14.14
CA LEU A 63 -7.48 -2.51 -14.89
C LEU A 63 -7.14 -2.61 -16.38
N PHE A 64 -6.01 -3.20 -16.74
CA PHE A 64 -5.67 -3.41 -18.15
C PHE A 64 -6.62 -4.39 -18.86
N ILE A 65 -7.02 -5.46 -18.18
CA ILE A 65 -8.01 -6.41 -18.71
C ILE A 65 -9.34 -5.69 -18.91
N GLU A 66 -9.80 -4.94 -17.91
CA GLU A 66 -11.05 -4.18 -17.97
C GLU A 66 -11.06 -3.17 -19.12
N ARG A 67 -9.97 -2.44 -19.34
CA ARG A 67 -9.84 -1.51 -20.45
C ARG A 67 -9.82 -2.19 -21.80
N ARG A 68 -9.03 -3.24 -21.96
CA ARG A 68 -8.98 -3.99 -23.22
C ARG A 68 -10.38 -4.45 -23.62
N SER A 69 -11.14 -5.02 -22.68
CA SER A 69 -12.51 -5.47 -22.94
C SER A 69 -13.45 -4.30 -23.27
N TYR A 70 -13.25 -3.12 -22.68
CA TYR A 70 -13.98 -1.91 -23.04
C TYR A 70 -13.67 -1.44 -24.47
N ASP A 71 -12.39 -1.35 -24.83
CA ASP A 71 -11.92 -0.86 -26.14
C ASP A 71 -12.32 -1.81 -27.30
N LEU A 72 -12.33 -3.13 -27.05
CA LEU A 72 -12.64 -4.15 -28.06
C LEU A 72 -14.14 -4.51 -28.13
N LYS A 73 -14.99 -3.98 -27.24
CA LYS A 73 -16.39 -4.40 -27.07
C LYS A 73 -16.52 -5.92 -26.88
N ASP A 74 -15.54 -6.53 -26.22
CA ASP A 74 -15.55 -7.96 -25.93
C ASP A 74 -16.78 -8.32 -25.10
N SER A 75 -17.27 -9.56 -25.24
CA SER A 75 -18.41 -10.01 -24.45
C SER A 75 -18.06 -9.96 -22.95
N SER A 76 -19.06 -9.71 -22.11
CA SER A 76 -18.86 -9.75 -20.66
C SER A 76 -18.35 -11.11 -20.16
N ALA A 77 -18.59 -12.18 -20.92
CA ALA A 77 -18.12 -13.52 -20.62
C ALA A 77 -16.59 -13.64 -20.76
N ASP A 78 -16.04 -13.17 -21.88
CA ASP A 78 -14.59 -13.24 -22.17
C ASP A 78 -13.79 -12.43 -21.16
N LYS A 79 -14.28 -11.24 -20.79
CA LYS A 79 -13.67 -10.41 -19.73
C LYS A 79 -13.61 -11.15 -18.39
N ASN A 80 -14.73 -11.75 -17.99
CA ASN A 80 -14.82 -12.43 -16.69
C ASN A 80 -13.92 -13.67 -16.65
N GLU A 81 -13.74 -14.35 -17.78
CA GLU A 81 -12.80 -15.46 -17.92
C GLU A 81 -11.35 -14.99 -17.76
N LEU A 82 -10.95 -13.93 -18.45
CA LEU A 82 -9.61 -13.33 -18.33
C LEU A 82 -9.31 -12.88 -16.89
N LEU A 83 -10.28 -12.28 -16.21
CA LEU A 83 -10.14 -11.88 -14.81
C LEU A 83 -9.98 -13.08 -13.87
N LYS A 84 -10.75 -14.16 -14.08
CA LYS A 84 -10.61 -15.41 -13.31
C LYS A 84 -9.25 -16.06 -13.55
N GLN A 85 -8.81 -16.11 -14.80
CA GLN A 85 -7.50 -16.65 -15.15
C GLN A 85 -6.37 -15.85 -14.47
N ALA A 86 -6.41 -14.51 -14.56
CA ALA A 86 -5.42 -13.65 -13.94
C ALA A 86 -5.37 -13.78 -12.41
N TYR A 87 -6.52 -14.03 -11.77
CA TYR A 87 -6.59 -14.34 -10.34
C TYR A 87 -5.95 -15.70 -10.02
N SER A 88 -6.32 -16.75 -10.75
CA SER A 88 -5.81 -18.11 -10.54
C SER A 88 -4.29 -18.19 -10.73
N GLU A 89 -3.76 -17.59 -11.80
CA GLU A 89 -2.32 -17.54 -12.07
C GLU A 89 -1.54 -16.83 -10.95
N GLN A 90 -2.07 -15.72 -10.43
CA GLN A 90 -1.41 -15.00 -9.34
C GLN A 90 -1.53 -15.76 -8.02
N LYS A 91 -2.64 -16.46 -7.79
CA LYS A 91 -2.78 -17.35 -6.64
C LYS A 91 -1.76 -18.47 -6.69
N GLU A 92 -1.62 -19.12 -7.84
CA GLU A 92 -0.66 -20.19 -8.07
C GLU A 92 0.78 -19.68 -7.89
N SER A 93 1.08 -18.50 -8.43
CA SER A 93 2.36 -17.81 -8.19
C SER A 93 2.60 -17.54 -6.71
N PHE A 94 1.61 -16.99 -6.00
CA PHE A 94 1.70 -16.74 -4.56
C PHE A 94 1.93 -18.02 -3.75
N ASP A 95 1.21 -19.10 -4.09
CA ASP A 95 1.31 -20.39 -3.41
C ASP A 95 2.67 -21.06 -3.68
N SER A 96 3.14 -21.04 -4.92
CA SER A 96 4.39 -21.67 -5.39
C SER A 96 5.67 -20.91 -5.04
N THR A 97 5.58 -19.63 -4.64
CA THR A 97 6.75 -18.86 -4.23
C THR A 97 7.35 -19.47 -2.96
N GLN A 98 8.58 -19.99 -3.10
CA GLN A 98 9.34 -20.73 -2.09
C GLN A 98 10.74 -20.13 -1.84
N THR A 99 11.17 -19.13 -2.61
CA THR A 99 12.54 -18.62 -2.55
C THR A 99 12.85 -17.93 -1.24
N ALA A 100 14.13 -18.02 -0.86
CA ALA A 100 14.72 -17.35 0.28
C ALA A 100 14.36 -15.86 0.29
N PHE A 101 14.40 -15.24 1.46
CA PHE A 101 14.03 -13.83 1.69
C PHE A 101 14.85 -12.87 0.80
N ASP A 102 14.39 -12.66 -0.43
CA ASP A 102 14.77 -11.59 -1.32
C ASP A 102 13.59 -10.63 -1.41
N LEU A 103 13.77 -9.41 -0.90
CA LEU A 103 12.71 -8.41 -0.90
C LEU A 103 12.39 -7.87 -2.29
N ASN A 104 13.21 -8.21 -3.29
CA ASN A 104 12.95 -7.93 -4.69
C ASN A 104 12.11 -9.02 -5.38
N ASP A 105 11.95 -10.18 -4.76
CA ASP A 105 11.10 -11.24 -5.31
C ASP A 105 9.61 -10.87 -5.23
N ILE A 106 8.86 -11.40 -6.17
CA ILE A 106 7.40 -11.31 -6.19
C ILE A 106 6.88 -12.04 -4.94
N TRP A 107 5.94 -11.42 -4.21
CA TRP A 107 5.37 -11.96 -2.98
C TRP A 107 6.35 -12.10 -1.82
N SER A 108 7.47 -11.37 -1.82
CA SER A 108 8.46 -11.39 -0.75
C SER A 108 7.88 -11.09 0.65
N GLU A 109 6.78 -10.33 0.71
CA GLU A 109 6.03 -10.07 1.94
C GLU A 109 5.52 -11.35 2.62
N LYS A 110 5.35 -12.46 1.87
CA LYS A 110 4.92 -13.77 2.39
C LYS A 110 5.89 -14.34 3.42
N PHE A 111 7.17 -13.99 3.30
CA PHE A 111 8.26 -14.41 4.17
C PHE A 111 8.55 -13.39 5.28
N VAL A 112 8.17 -12.13 5.07
CA VAL A 112 8.26 -11.08 6.10
C VAL A 112 7.12 -11.25 7.11
N PHE A 113 5.90 -11.43 6.62
CA PHE A 113 4.68 -11.46 7.42
C PHE A 113 4.22 -12.90 7.67
N ILE A 114 4.65 -13.45 8.80
CA ILE A 114 4.41 -14.85 9.20
C ILE A 114 3.55 -14.96 10.46
N PRO A 115 2.85 -16.09 10.70
CA PRO A 115 1.87 -16.20 11.79
C PRO A 115 2.39 -15.92 13.21
N ASP A 116 3.66 -16.21 13.50
CA ASP A 116 4.28 -16.08 14.81
C ASP A 116 5.10 -14.79 15.01
N MET A 117 4.91 -13.81 14.11
CA MET A 117 5.46 -12.47 14.30
C MET A 117 4.57 -11.60 15.19
N ASN A 118 5.18 -10.63 15.85
CA ASN A 118 4.50 -9.44 16.38
C ASN A 118 4.91 -8.24 15.52
N TYR A 119 4.00 -7.29 15.31
CA TYR A 119 4.33 -6.06 14.61
C TYR A 119 3.68 -4.84 15.21
N ARG A 120 4.28 -3.68 14.95
CA ARG A 120 3.76 -2.36 15.34
C ARG A 120 4.02 -1.35 14.23
N ILE A 121 2.96 -0.68 13.79
CA ILE A 121 3.09 0.44 12.85
C ILE A 121 3.59 1.66 13.62
N LEU A 122 4.82 2.10 13.32
CA LEU A 122 5.48 3.21 13.97
C LEU A 122 5.04 4.54 13.37
N ASN A 123 5.20 4.70 12.06
CA ASN A 123 5.04 5.97 11.36
C ASN A 123 4.38 5.79 9.99
N VAL A 124 3.71 6.84 9.51
CA VAL A 124 3.19 6.95 8.15
C VAL A 124 3.69 8.26 7.56
N ALA A 125 4.56 8.16 6.56
CA ALA A 125 5.08 9.29 5.81
C ALA A 125 4.38 9.38 4.45
N MET A 126 3.68 10.48 4.21
CA MET A 126 3.06 10.76 2.91
C MET A 126 4.13 11.33 1.97
N GLU A 127 4.29 10.74 0.80
CA GLU A 127 5.24 11.18 -0.21
C GLU A 127 4.50 11.77 -1.41
N GLN A 128 4.85 13.02 -1.75
CA GLN A 128 4.46 13.61 -3.01
C GLN A 128 5.46 13.17 -4.08
N ASP A 129 5.01 12.37 -5.02
CA ASP A 129 5.80 11.99 -6.19
C ASP A 129 5.67 13.12 -7.25
N ILE A 130 6.69 14.00 -7.26
CA ILE A 130 6.84 15.14 -8.17
C ILE A 130 7.71 14.67 -9.33
N GLU A 131 7.13 13.92 -10.26
CA GLU A 131 7.88 13.40 -11.40
C GLU A 131 8.20 14.48 -12.46
N ASN A 132 7.59 15.69 -12.37
CA ASN A 132 7.86 16.78 -13.31
C ASN A 132 7.55 18.17 -12.71
N PRO A 133 8.53 19.09 -12.59
CA PRO A 133 8.30 20.45 -12.05
C PRO A 133 7.30 21.29 -12.86
N THR A 134 7.01 20.91 -14.11
CA THR A 134 6.08 21.63 -15.01
C THR A 134 4.67 21.04 -15.02
N ALA A 135 4.45 19.85 -14.43
CA ALA A 135 3.13 19.21 -14.35
C ALA A 135 2.43 19.55 -13.03
N PHE A 136 2.10 20.83 -12.85
CA PHE A 136 1.51 21.39 -11.62
C PHE A 136 0.16 20.78 -11.16
N TYR A 137 -0.46 19.89 -11.95
CA TYR A 137 -1.86 19.51 -11.74
C TYR A 137 -2.12 18.10 -11.22
N VAL A 138 -1.11 17.23 -11.06
CA VAL A 138 -1.41 15.81 -10.80
C VAL A 138 -0.53 15.20 -9.71
N LYS A 139 -0.81 15.57 -8.45
CA LYS A 139 -0.22 14.97 -7.24
C LYS A 139 -0.30 13.45 -7.30
N ARG A 140 0.84 12.77 -7.43
CA ARG A 140 0.94 11.34 -7.13
C ARG A 140 1.14 11.24 -5.62
N ILE A 141 0.20 10.59 -4.95
CA ILE A 141 0.25 10.41 -3.50
C ILE A 141 0.69 8.98 -3.24
N ASN A 142 1.92 8.82 -2.77
CA ASN A 142 2.43 7.57 -2.24
C ASN A 142 2.54 7.72 -0.72
N ALA A 143 2.68 6.60 -0.01
CA ALA A 143 2.98 6.64 1.40
C ALA A 143 3.96 5.53 1.78
N ASN A 144 4.86 5.84 2.70
CA ASN A 144 5.75 4.89 3.33
C ASN A 144 5.29 4.65 4.76
N VAL A 145 5.01 3.38 5.07
CA VAL A 145 4.58 2.94 6.40
C VAL A 145 5.73 2.21 7.04
N GLU A 146 6.19 2.73 8.16
CA GLU A 146 7.26 2.12 8.94
C GLU A 146 6.67 1.13 9.94
N VAL A 147 7.09 -0.12 9.86
CA VAL A 147 6.56 -1.23 10.65
C VAL A 147 7.70 -1.98 11.32
N GLU A 148 7.71 -1.94 12.64
CA GLU A 148 8.59 -2.77 13.45
C GLU A 148 8.01 -4.18 13.51
N VAL A 149 8.81 -5.20 13.20
CA VAL A 149 8.42 -6.61 13.26
C VAL A 149 9.41 -7.36 14.15
N GLU A 150 8.90 -8.17 15.07
CA GLU A 150 9.67 -9.06 15.93
C GLU A 150 9.20 -10.50 15.75
N TYR A 151 10.15 -11.41 15.52
CA TYR A 151 9.91 -12.83 15.29
C TYR A 151 10.10 -13.61 16.58
N ALA A 152 9.11 -14.44 16.95
CA ALA A 152 9.14 -15.19 18.19
C ALA A 152 10.16 -16.35 18.18
N LYS A 153 10.46 -16.91 17.00
CA LYS A 153 11.29 -18.11 16.83
C LYS A 153 12.35 -17.88 15.76
N LYS A 154 13.55 -18.44 15.97
CA LYS A 154 14.67 -18.32 15.02
C LYS A 154 14.43 -19.16 13.76
N GLU A 155 13.74 -20.29 13.91
CA GLU A 155 13.53 -21.30 12.87
C GLU A 155 12.54 -20.85 11.80
N THR A 156 11.61 -19.97 12.16
CA THR A 156 10.59 -19.41 11.26
C THR A 156 10.93 -18.01 10.77
N ALA A 157 11.87 -17.35 11.43
CA ALA A 157 12.31 -16.00 11.07
C ALA A 157 12.95 -15.96 9.68
N PRO A 158 12.73 -14.87 8.92
CA PRO A 158 13.40 -14.68 7.65
C PRO A 158 14.92 -14.52 7.82
N VAL A 159 15.65 -14.99 6.81
CA VAL A 159 17.11 -14.90 6.74
C VAL A 159 17.48 -13.70 5.87
N PHE A 160 18.12 -12.70 6.46
CA PHE A 160 18.63 -11.53 5.74
C PHE A 160 20.14 -11.48 5.88
N GLU A 161 20.85 -11.28 4.77
CA GLU A 161 22.32 -11.29 4.74
C GLU A 161 22.94 -12.55 5.40
N GLY A 162 22.28 -13.70 5.19
CA GLY A 162 22.72 -14.99 5.73
C GLY A 162 22.43 -15.22 7.23
N ARG A 163 21.73 -14.30 7.91
CA ARG A 163 21.42 -14.39 9.34
C ARG A 163 19.91 -14.27 9.60
N SER A 164 19.39 -15.09 10.51
CA SER A 164 17.99 -15.01 10.94
C SER A 164 17.72 -13.70 11.67
N ILE A 165 16.73 -12.93 11.19
CA ILE A 165 16.29 -11.69 11.84
C ILE A 165 15.50 -12.04 13.10
N ARG A 166 15.86 -11.44 14.24
CA ARG A 166 15.00 -11.43 15.43
C ARG A 166 14.00 -10.28 15.37
N LYS A 167 14.46 -9.10 14.97
CA LYS A 167 13.66 -7.88 14.92
C LYS A 167 14.15 -6.97 13.80
N ALA A 168 13.26 -6.33 13.06
CA ALA A 168 13.64 -5.32 12.06
C ALA A 168 12.51 -4.32 11.83
N ASP A 169 12.87 -3.12 11.39
CA ASP A 169 11.92 -2.16 10.85
C ASP A 169 11.82 -2.34 9.34
N TYR A 170 10.61 -2.47 8.85
CA TYR A 170 10.26 -2.57 7.44
C TYR A 170 9.59 -1.30 6.95
N LEU A 171 9.89 -0.92 5.72
CA LEU A 171 9.26 0.18 5.00
C LEU A 171 8.29 -0.40 3.97
N ILE A 172 7.00 -0.34 4.28
CA ILE A 172 5.93 -0.74 3.38
C ILE A 172 5.57 0.45 2.50
N ARG A 173 5.70 0.26 1.19
CA ARG A 173 5.31 1.25 0.18
C ARG A 173 3.84 1.05 -0.16
N MET A 174 3.05 2.08 0.04
CA MET A 174 1.64 2.15 -0.33
C MET A 174 1.46 3.14 -1.48
N ILE A 175 0.60 2.79 -2.43
CA ILE A 175 0.24 3.64 -3.57
C ILE A 175 -1.27 3.84 -3.59
N HIS A 176 -1.69 5.06 -3.89
CA HIS A 176 -3.11 5.35 -4.07
C HIS A 176 -3.63 4.73 -5.39
N SER A 177 -4.80 4.09 -5.37
CA SER A 177 -5.44 3.46 -6.55
C SER A 177 -5.53 4.37 -7.78
N ARG A 178 -5.87 5.65 -7.56
CA ARG A 178 -5.84 6.70 -8.59
C ARG A 178 -4.51 6.79 -9.35
N ASN A 179 -3.37 6.48 -8.73
CA ASN A 179 -2.07 6.53 -9.40
C ASN A 179 -1.91 5.37 -10.40
N ILE A 180 -2.47 4.18 -10.13
CA ILE A 180 -2.39 3.03 -11.05
C ILE A 180 -3.41 3.12 -12.19
N ALA A 181 -4.58 3.70 -11.95
CA ALA A 181 -5.62 3.89 -12.97
C ALA A 181 -5.28 4.96 -14.00
N ARG A 182 -4.32 5.84 -13.74
CA ARG A 182 -3.85 6.83 -14.73
C ARG A 182 -3.36 6.21 -16.04
N VAL A 183 -2.84 5.00 -15.98
CA VAL A 183 -2.38 4.26 -17.18
C VAL A 183 -3.57 3.87 -18.07
N VAL A 184 -4.78 3.93 -17.52
CA VAL A 184 -6.01 3.38 -18.03
C VAL A 184 -7.09 4.48 -17.96
N LYS A 185 -6.93 5.52 -18.80
CA LYS A 185 -7.88 6.64 -18.88
C LYS A 185 -9.32 6.11 -19.01
N ASP A 186 -10.25 6.76 -18.33
CA ASP A 186 -11.71 6.53 -18.41
C ASP A 186 -12.30 5.35 -17.62
N ILE A 187 -11.52 4.66 -16.77
CA ILE A 187 -12.05 3.68 -15.81
C ILE A 187 -12.14 4.29 -14.40
N ALA A 188 -13.35 4.34 -13.85
CA ALA A 188 -13.56 4.71 -12.45
C ALA A 188 -12.93 3.64 -11.54
N VAL A 189 -12.12 4.09 -10.59
CA VAL A 189 -11.47 3.25 -9.58
C VAL A 189 -11.87 3.68 -8.19
N ASP A 190 -12.07 2.69 -7.32
CA ASP A 190 -12.32 2.90 -5.90
C ASP A 190 -11.19 3.70 -5.25
N ASP A 191 -11.56 4.54 -4.29
CA ASP A 191 -10.65 5.40 -3.55
C ASP A 191 -9.98 4.60 -2.41
N ARG A 192 -8.78 4.06 -2.65
CA ARG A 192 -8.13 3.16 -1.69
C ARG A 192 -6.61 3.12 -1.84
N TRP A 193 -5.96 2.66 -0.77
CA TRP A 193 -4.53 2.43 -0.68
C TRP A 193 -4.19 0.98 -1.00
N LEU A 194 -3.16 0.80 -1.83
CA LEU A 194 -2.71 -0.50 -2.31
C LEU A 194 -1.25 -0.72 -1.90
N PHE A 195 -0.92 -1.95 -1.53
CA PHE A 195 0.45 -2.39 -1.28
C PHE A 195 1.23 -2.40 -2.60
N LYS A 196 2.40 -1.77 -2.60
CA LYS A 196 3.30 -1.70 -3.76
C LYS A 196 4.59 -2.48 -3.53
N GLY A 197 5.02 -2.65 -2.29
CA GLY A 197 6.24 -3.38 -1.99
C GLY A 197 6.73 -3.13 -0.57
N ILE A 198 7.81 -3.80 -0.23
CA ILE A 198 8.40 -3.78 1.10
C ILE A 198 9.93 -3.76 1.01
N ALA A 199 10.58 -3.11 1.97
CA ALA A 199 12.02 -3.13 2.13
C ALA A 199 12.38 -3.16 3.61
N VAL A 200 13.54 -3.72 3.96
CA VAL A 200 14.12 -3.57 5.31
C VAL A 200 14.72 -2.17 5.41
N LYS A 201 14.41 -1.45 6.49
CA LYS A 201 15.05 -0.18 6.80
C LYS A 201 16.52 -0.45 7.11
N HIS A 202 17.41 0.22 6.40
CA HIS A 202 18.85 -0.01 6.55
C HIS A 202 19.30 0.18 8.01
N GLY A 203 20.07 -0.79 8.53
CA GLY A 203 20.60 -0.76 9.89
C GLY A 203 19.58 -1.04 11.00
N SER A 204 18.32 -1.37 10.70
CA SER A 204 17.30 -1.69 11.71
C SER A 204 17.31 -3.16 12.16
N ALA A 205 17.94 -4.04 11.37
CA ALA A 205 17.90 -5.48 11.60
C ALA A 205 18.75 -5.90 12.80
N VAL A 206 18.09 -6.52 13.77
CA VAL A 206 18.69 -7.21 14.91
C VAL A 206 18.60 -8.70 14.64
N PHE A 207 19.74 -9.38 14.66
CA PHE A 207 19.85 -10.82 14.40
C PHE A 207 19.88 -11.63 15.70
N TRP A 208 19.58 -12.92 15.61
CA TRP A 208 19.84 -13.90 16.68
C TRP A 208 21.33 -14.18 16.87
#